data_AF-A0A7V4IK09-F1
#
_entry.id   AF-A0A7V4IK09-F1
#
_cell.length_a   1.000
_cell.length_b   1.000
_cell.length_c   1.000
_cell.angle_alpha   90.00
_cell.angle_beta   90.00
_cell.angle_gamma   90.00
#
_symmetry.space_group_name_H-M   'P 1'
#
loop_
_entity.id
_entity.type
_entity.pdbx_description
1 polymer ?
#
loop_
_entity_poly.entity_id
_entity_poly.type
_entity_poly.pdbx_seq_one_letter_code
_entity_poly.pdbx_strand_id
1 'polypeptide(L)'
;MGMTTERTVKYGYVIDDIVRASEISEFDDGIQARSDGNGGYILEVSIVDATSISIGSSDDRQSADRIETDYARGISMLPKNSSISRLSFYKNRKRPAFTFSFPFDGEYSLIRGPGLSMELTLFTTVENLSYGTAEKVISNSKMKYHGDLFLCYLLARNLFRKGDQECELDPGIIGLEMQGGYNGSHRAHMLVNNAMVLVNISFASFCTEHGIPAIYRKYRQGDAYAYYCAEPTIHDGVGSFYAQITSPLRRRSDLMNCRNLDSYFKGVEFPHGQHEIEEFVLRANRKAEDDRAFSASNSWTKGSSPLKVSFASLLNR
;
A
#
# COMPACT_ATOMS: atom_id res chain seq x y z
N MET A 1 -17.20 29.95 -8.95
CA MET A 1 -18.16 28.94 -9.45
C MET A 1 -17.35 27.69 -9.79
N GLY A 2 -17.24 26.75 -8.85
CA GLY A 2 -16.57 25.48 -9.12
C GLY A 2 -17.53 24.59 -9.90
N MET A 3 -17.16 24.20 -11.12
CA MET A 3 -17.79 23.06 -11.77
C MET A 3 -17.56 21.85 -10.86
N THR A 4 -18.59 21.40 -10.15
CA THR A 4 -18.58 20.07 -9.55
C THR A 4 -18.67 19.09 -10.71
N THR A 5 -17.52 18.75 -11.29
CA THR A 5 -17.40 17.57 -12.14
C THR A 5 -17.84 16.38 -11.27
N GLU A 6 -18.94 15.74 -11.67
CA GLU A 6 -19.43 14.56 -11.00
C GLU A 6 -18.34 13.49 -11.06
N ARG A 7 -17.77 13.13 -9.90
CA ARG A 7 -16.69 12.14 -9.84
C ARG A 7 -17.21 10.79 -10.33
N THR A 8 -16.53 10.18 -11.29
CA THR A 8 -16.82 8.83 -11.76
C THR A 8 -16.83 7.85 -10.59
N VAL A 9 -17.83 6.97 -10.55
CA VAL A 9 -17.92 5.92 -9.54
C VAL A 9 -17.21 4.67 -10.03
N LYS A 10 -16.22 4.20 -9.26
CA LYS A 10 -15.48 2.96 -9.48
C LYS A 10 -15.93 1.91 -8.48
N TYR A 11 -15.85 0.65 -8.87
CA TYR A 11 -16.23 -0.50 -8.07
C TYR A 11 -15.08 -1.51 -8.09
N GLY A 12 -14.80 -2.13 -6.95
CA GLY A 12 -13.74 -3.13 -6.88
C GLY A 12 -13.71 -3.89 -5.58
N TYR A 13 -12.67 -4.69 -5.41
CA TYR A 13 -12.48 -5.60 -4.29
C TYR A 13 -11.38 -5.08 -3.39
N VAL A 14 -11.60 -5.17 -2.08
CA VAL A 14 -10.53 -4.98 -1.08
C VAL A 14 -10.03 -6.35 -0.69
N ILE A 15 -8.72 -6.56 -0.72
CA ILE A 15 -8.07 -7.83 -0.32
C ILE A 15 -7.03 -7.50 0.74
N ASP A 16 -7.35 -7.77 2.01
CA ASP A 16 -6.49 -7.39 3.12
C ASP A 16 -6.74 -8.28 4.36
N ASP A 17 -5.86 -8.21 5.34
CA ASP A 17 -6.03 -8.93 6.60
C ASP A 17 -7.22 -8.38 7.39
N ILE A 18 -8.27 -9.20 7.46
CA ILE A 18 -9.46 -8.90 8.24
C ILE A 18 -9.18 -9.30 9.69
N VAL A 19 -8.68 -8.34 10.47
CA VAL A 19 -8.28 -8.53 11.89
C VAL A 19 -9.37 -9.26 12.67
N ARG A 20 -10.58 -8.68 12.77
CA ARG A 20 -11.82 -9.28 13.33
C ARG A 20 -13.04 -8.50 12.82
N ALA A 21 -14.21 -9.15 12.73
CA ALA A 21 -15.46 -8.50 12.31
C ALA A 21 -15.89 -7.32 13.22
N SER A 22 -15.43 -7.31 14.48
CA SER A 22 -15.71 -6.26 15.46
C SER A 22 -14.66 -5.16 15.53
N GLU A 23 -13.58 -5.25 14.76
CA GLU A 23 -12.49 -4.27 14.76
C GLU A 23 -12.51 -3.41 13.49
N ILE A 24 -12.13 -2.14 13.65
CA ILE A 24 -12.04 -1.19 12.56
C ILE A 24 -10.73 -1.45 11.81
N SER A 25 -10.82 -2.09 10.65
CA SER A 25 -9.72 -2.31 9.70
C SER A 25 -9.39 -1.08 8.85
N GLU A 26 -8.10 -0.93 8.52
CA GLU A 26 -7.51 0.14 7.71
C GLU A 26 -7.43 -0.27 6.24
N PHE A 27 -8.55 -0.28 5.52
CA PHE A 27 -8.57 -0.64 4.10
C PHE A 27 -8.26 0.59 3.23
N ASP A 28 -7.02 0.65 2.75
CA ASP A 28 -6.48 1.77 1.97
C ASP A 28 -6.72 1.65 0.46
N ASP A 29 -6.80 0.43 -0.06
CA ASP A 29 -6.78 0.16 -1.49
C ASP A 29 -7.92 -0.76 -1.95
N GLY A 30 -8.28 -0.63 -3.21
CA GLY A 30 -9.28 -1.46 -3.88
C GLY A 30 -8.90 -1.71 -5.33
N ILE A 31 -9.10 -2.94 -5.79
CA ILE A 31 -8.60 -3.42 -7.08
C ILE A 31 -9.75 -3.93 -7.94
N GLN A 32 -9.72 -3.59 -9.23
CA GLN A 32 -10.65 -4.10 -10.23
C GLN A 32 -9.94 -4.27 -11.57
N ALA A 33 -10.39 -5.23 -12.37
CA ALA A 33 -10.00 -5.36 -13.76
C ALA A 33 -11.22 -5.55 -14.65
N ARG A 34 -11.14 -5.06 -15.89
CA ARG A 34 -12.23 -5.16 -16.87
C ARG A 34 -11.69 -5.16 -18.28
N SER A 35 -12.49 -5.61 -19.24
CA SER A 35 -12.19 -5.36 -20.66
C SER A 35 -12.28 -3.86 -20.96
N ASP A 36 -11.48 -3.41 -21.91
CA ASP A 36 -11.56 -2.06 -22.49
C ASP A 36 -12.61 -1.95 -23.62
N GLY A 37 -13.23 -3.07 -24.02
CA GLY A 37 -14.20 -3.15 -25.11
C GLY A 37 -13.59 -3.27 -26.51
N ASN A 38 -12.27 -3.16 -26.65
CA ASN A 38 -11.53 -3.16 -27.92
C ASN A 38 -10.52 -4.32 -28.00
N GLY A 39 -10.73 -5.37 -27.20
CA GLY A 39 -9.86 -6.56 -27.15
C GLY A 39 -8.71 -6.45 -26.17
N GLY A 40 -8.58 -5.34 -25.42
CA GLY A 40 -7.65 -5.19 -24.31
C GLY A 40 -8.33 -5.20 -22.95
N TYR A 41 -7.57 -4.82 -21.93
CA TYR A 41 -8.00 -4.81 -20.53
C TYR A 41 -7.50 -3.57 -19.80
N ILE A 42 -8.17 -3.21 -18.71
CA ILE A 42 -7.74 -2.15 -17.81
C ILE A 42 -7.74 -2.71 -16.39
N LEU A 43 -6.58 -2.63 -15.72
CA LEU A 43 -6.46 -2.80 -14.28
C LEU A 43 -6.63 -1.43 -13.62
N GLU A 44 -7.58 -1.32 -12.70
CA GLU A 44 -7.85 -0.12 -11.93
C GLU A 44 -7.51 -0.38 -10.46
N VAL A 45 -6.66 0.48 -9.89
CA VAL A 45 -6.33 0.47 -8.47
C VAL A 45 -6.77 1.79 -7.87
N SER A 46 -7.69 1.73 -6.91
CA SER A 46 -8.21 2.90 -6.20
C SER A 46 -7.57 2.96 -4.82
N ILE A 47 -7.06 4.13 -4.45
CA ILE A 47 -6.44 4.43 -3.16
C ILE A 47 -7.31 5.43 -2.42
N VAL A 48 -7.53 5.23 -1.12
CA VAL A 48 -8.29 6.14 -0.25
C VAL A 48 -7.79 7.57 -0.39
N ASP A 49 -8.72 8.49 -0.69
CA ASP A 49 -8.44 9.93 -0.62
C ASP A 49 -8.60 10.40 0.84
N ALA A 50 -7.49 10.41 1.57
CA ALA A 50 -7.42 10.84 2.96
C ALA A 50 -7.25 12.36 3.12
N THR A 51 -7.38 13.16 2.05
CA THR A 51 -7.16 14.62 2.10
C THR A 51 -8.22 15.38 2.90
N SER A 52 -9.36 14.74 3.18
CA SER A 52 -10.37 15.30 4.10
C SER A 52 -9.89 15.42 5.55
N ILE A 53 -8.77 14.78 5.93
CA ILE A 53 -8.10 15.02 7.19
C ILE A 53 -7.39 16.37 7.11
N SER A 54 -8.00 17.41 7.69
CA SER A 54 -7.47 18.77 7.67
C SER A 54 -6.09 18.86 8.31
N ILE A 55 -5.18 19.58 7.65
CA ILE A 55 -3.84 19.91 8.18
C ILE A 55 -4.01 20.67 9.49
N GLY A 56 -3.22 20.31 10.51
CA GLY A 56 -3.31 20.91 11.85
C GLY A 56 -4.53 20.44 12.67
N SER A 57 -5.31 19.46 12.22
CA SER A 57 -6.33 18.81 13.07
C SER A 57 -5.69 17.89 14.13
N SER A 58 -6.49 17.38 15.07
CA SER A 58 -6.03 16.37 16.03
C SER A 58 -5.51 15.11 15.34
N ASP A 59 -6.22 14.65 14.32
CA ASP A 59 -5.92 13.42 13.59
C ASP A 59 -4.64 13.61 12.76
N ASP A 60 -4.46 14.79 12.16
CA ASP A 60 -3.24 15.15 11.43
C ASP A 60 -2.01 15.19 12.35
N ARG A 61 -2.09 15.89 13.50
CA ARG A 61 -1.01 15.91 14.49
C ARG A 61 -0.66 14.51 15.00
N GLN A 62 -1.66 13.69 15.30
CA GLN A 62 -1.43 12.31 15.72
C GLN A 62 -0.70 11.50 14.63
N SER A 63 -1.09 11.66 13.36
CA SER A 63 -0.40 10.98 12.25
C SER A 63 1.05 11.43 12.10
N ALA A 64 1.34 12.72 12.31
CA ALA A 64 2.70 13.25 12.31
C ALA A 64 3.52 12.72 13.50
N ASP A 65 2.88 12.52 14.66
CA ASP A 65 3.51 11.95 15.85
C ASP A 65 3.85 10.48 15.72
N ARG A 66 2.92 9.69 15.16
CA ARG A 66 3.06 8.24 15.03
C ARG A 66 3.85 7.81 13.80
N ILE A 67 3.83 8.61 12.73
CA ILE A 67 4.44 8.35 11.41
C ILE A 67 3.81 7.17 10.66
N GLU A 68 3.53 6.06 11.34
CA GLU A 68 2.92 4.87 10.78
C GLU A 68 2.14 4.08 11.83
N THR A 69 1.34 3.09 11.38
CA THR A 69 0.66 2.13 12.25
C THR A 69 1.66 1.12 12.82
N ASP A 70 1.70 0.97 14.14
CA ASP A 70 2.49 -0.06 14.84
C ASP A 70 1.60 -1.29 15.09
N TYR A 71 1.63 -2.24 14.16
CA TYR A 71 0.85 -3.48 14.26
C TYR A 71 1.27 -4.37 15.42
N ALA A 72 2.55 -4.37 15.80
CA ALA A 72 3.06 -5.18 16.90
C ALA A 72 2.46 -4.74 18.25
N ARG A 73 2.20 -3.43 18.41
CA ARG A 73 1.53 -2.86 19.59
C ARG A 73 0.03 -2.62 19.39
N GLY A 74 -0.51 -2.86 18.20
CA GLY A 74 -1.90 -2.59 17.86
C GLY A 74 -2.27 -1.10 17.86
N ILE A 75 -1.29 -0.21 17.62
CA ILE A 75 -1.46 1.23 17.66
C ILE A 75 -1.57 1.77 16.22
N SER A 76 -2.80 2.08 15.80
CA SER A 76 -3.06 2.73 14.51
C SER A 76 -2.41 4.11 14.39
N MET A 77 -1.94 4.49 13.20
CA MET A 77 -1.45 5.85 12.95
C MET A 77 -2.55 6.88 13.20
N LEU A 78 -3.73 6.63 12.64
CA LEU A 78 -4.91 7.47 12.77
C LEU A 78 -5.88 6.94 13.84
N PRO A 79 -6.78 7.77 14.39
CA PRO A 79 -7.77 7.29 15.35
C PRO A 79 -8.81 6.40 14.66
N LYS A 80 -8.95 5.16 15.14
CA LYS A 80 -9.89 4.16 14.60
C LYS A 80 -11.32 4.69 14.48
N ASN A 81 -11.84 5.29 15.54
CA ASN A 81 -13.23 5.78 15.62
C ASN A 81 -13.47 7.15 14.95
N SER A 82 -12.45 7.76 14.31
CA SER A 82 -12.57 9.06 13.63
C SER A 82 -12.22 8.95 12.14
N SER A 83 -10.94 8.99 11.79
CA SER A 83 -10.53 9.04 10.39
C SER A 83 -10.64 7.68 9.70
N ILE A 84 -10.22 6.61 10.35
CA ILE A 84 -10.22 5.27 9.74
C ILE A 84 -11.65 4.80 9.45
N SER A 85 -12.56 4.87 10.43
CA SER A 85 -13.96 4.46 10.24
C SER A 85 -14.69 5.22 9.13
N ARG A 86 -14.35 6.50 8.93
CA ARG A 86 -14.93 7.36 7.90
C ARG A 86 -14.35 7.11 6.51
N LEU A 87 -13.07 6.78 6.41
CA LEU A 87 -12.34 6.77 5.14
C LEU A 87 -12.12 5.37 4.57
N SER A 88 -11.92 4.38 5.42
CA SER A 88 -11.65 2.98 5.05
C SER A 88 -12.70 2.44 4.07
N PHE A 89 -12.23 1.68 3.07
CA PHE A 89 -13.02 1.09 1.98
C PHE A 89 -13.88 -0.10 2.42
N TYR A 90 -14.81 0.13 3.34
CA TYR A 90 -15.80 -0.87 3.74
C TYR A 90 -16.82 -1.16 2.63
N LYS A 91 -17.27 -2.41 2.57
CA LYS A 91 -18.31 -2.91 1.66
C LYS A 91 -19.52 -1.99 1.57
N ASN A 92 -19.97 -1.74 0.34
CA ASN A 92 -21.11 -0.89 0.02
C ASN A 92 -21.03 0.55 0.55
N ARG A 93 -19.84 1.00 0.97
CA ARG A 93 -19.60 2.39 1.33
C ARG A 93 -18.88 3.08 0.18
N LYS A 94 -19.50 4.17 -0.30
CA LYS A 94 -18.90 5.06 -1.29
C LYS A 94 -17.90 5.98 -0.59
N ARG A 95 -16.68 6.07 -1.13
CA ARG A 95 -15.57 6.84 -0.55
C ARG A 95 -14.81 7.60 -1.63
N PRO A 96 -14.34 8.83 -1.36
CA PRO A 96 -13.36 9.51 -2.21
C PRO A 96 -12.12 8.64 -2.43
N ALA A 97 -11.61 8.63 -3.66
CA ALA A 97 -10.42 7.87 -4.01
C ALA A 97 -9.58 8.56 -5.11
N PHE A 98 -8.31 8.21 -5.17
CA PHE A 98 -7.48 8.37 -6.36
C PHE A 98 -7.47 7.03 -7.10
N THR A 99 -7.94 6.99 -8.34
CA THR A 99 -7.91 5.77 -9.16
C THR A 99 -6.83 5.86 -10.22
N PHE A 100 -5.94 4.87 -10.20
CA PHE A 100 -4.91 4.63 -11.21
C PHE A 100 -5.45 3.59 -12.18
N SER A 101 -5.41 3.89 -13.48
CA SER A 101 -5.84 2.96 -14.53
C SER A 101 -4.66 2.57 -15.42
N PHE A 102 -4.45 1.27 -15.57
CA PHE A 102 -3.34 0.68 -16.30
C PHE A 102 -3.87 -0.13 -17.48
N PRO A 103 -3.60 0.29 -18.73
CA PRO A 103 -4.05 -0.43 -19.92
C PRO A 103 -3.16 -1.65 -20.20
N PHE A 104 -3.79 -2.73 -20.63
CA PHE A 104 -3.16 -3.97 -21.08
C PHE A 104 -3.69 -4.34 -22.46
N ASP A 105 -2.82 -4.93 -23.28
CA ASP A 105 -3.20 -5.46 -24.59
C ASP A 105 -3.98 -6.79 -24.48
N GLY A 106 -4.41 -7.33 -25.62
CA GLY A 106 -5.14 -8.59 -25.69
C GLY A 106 -4.33 -9.83 -25.26
N GLU A 107 -3.02 -9.70 -25.19
CA GLU A 107 -2.09 -10.72 -24.69
C GLU A 107 -1.76 -10.51 -23.20
N TYR A 108 -2.53 -9.65 -22.51
CA TYR A 108 -2.39 -9.36 -21.09
C TYR A 108 -1.02 -8.75 -20.73
N SER A 109 -0.41 -8.02 -21.66
CA SER A 109 0.83 -7.29 -21.42
C SER A 109 0.55 -5.81 -21.14
N LEU A 110 1.24 -5.24 -20.14
CA LEU A 110 1.07 -3.84 -19.77
C LEU A 110 1.50 -2.93 -20.92
N ILE A 111 0.58 -2.08 -21.39
CA ILE A 111 0.87 -1.05 -22.39
C ILE A 111 1.56 0.11 -21.70
N ARG A 112 2.87 0.23 -21.90
CA ARG A 112 3.70 1.29 -21.30
C ARG A 112 3.55 2.61 -22.06
N GLY A 113 3.59 3.73 -21.35
CA GLY A 113 3.54 5.07 -21.93
C GLY A 113 2.32 5.90 -21.47
N PRO A 114 1.89 6.91 -22.25
CA PRO A 114 0.91 7.93 -21.84
C PRO A 114 -0.54 7.43 -21.66
N GLY A 115 -0.79 6.11 -21.73
CA GLY A 115 -2.09 5.50 -21.48
C GLY A 115 -2.40 5.28 -19.99
N LEU A 116 -1.42 5.47 -19.11
CA LEU A 116 -1.66 5.50 -17.66
C LEU A 116 -2.44 6.75 -17.29
N SER A 117 -3.51 6.59 -16.53
CA SER A 117 -4.32 7.72 -16.04
C SER A 117 -4.49 7.68 -14.53
N MET A 118 -4.56 8.86 -13.93
CA MET A 118 -4.86 9.08 -12.52
C MET A 118 -6.04 10.05 -12.44
N GLU A 119 -7.06 9.68 -11.67
CA GLU A 119 -8.31 10.45 -11.57
C GLU A 119 -8.79 10.56 -10.13
N LEU A 120 -9.43 11.67 -9.79
CA LEU A 120 -10.24 11.81 -8.57
C LEU A 120 -11.60 11.14 -8.78
N THR A 121 -11.86 10.07 -8.05
CA THR A 121 -13.07 9.23 -8.21
C THR A 121 -13.84 9.07 -6.91
N LEU A 122 -14.94 8.32 -6.98
CA LEU A 122 -15.62 7.72 -5.84
C LEU A 122 -15.51 6.20 -5.96
N PHE A 123 -14.89 5.54 -4.99
CA PHE A 123 -14.78 4.09 -4.95
C PHE A 123 -15.88 3.48 -4.07
N THR A 124 -16.47 2.37 -4.52
CA THR A 124 -17.42 1.56 -3.75
C THR A 124 -16.96 0.11 -3.72
N THR A 125 -16.68 -0.38 -2.52
CA THR A 125 -16.25 -1.77 -2.31
C THR A 125 -17.37 -2.75 -2.59
N VAL A 126 -17.14 -3.67 -3.53
CA VAL A 126 -18.01 -4.81 -3.86
C VAL A 126 -17.96 -5.85 -2.75
N GLU A 127 -16.75 -6.20 -2.29
CA GLU A 127 -16.51 -7.13 -1.21
C GLU A 127 -15.17 -6.84 -0.52
N ASN A 128 -15.14 -6.96 0.82
CA ASN A 128 -13.89 -7.02 1.58
C ASN A 128 -13.52 -8.49 1.79
N LEU A 129 -12.39 -8.92 1.26
CA LEU A 129 -11.91 -10.29 1.27
C LEU A 129 -10.64 -10.40 2.10
N SER A 130 -10.51 -11.48 2.88
CA SER A 130 -9.19 -11.86 3.41
C SER A 130 -8.34 -12.48 2.33
N TYR A 131 -7.01 -12.43 2.46
CA TYR A 131 -6.08 -13.11 1.53
C TYR A 131 -6.45 -14.59 1.30
N GLY A 132 -6.72 -15.33 2.37
CA GLY A 132 -7.12 -16.73 2.26
C GLY A 132 -8.48 -16.95 1.58
N THR A 133 -9.39 -15.97 1.64
CA THR A 133 -10.66 -16.03 0.90
C THR A 133 -10.43 -15.69 -0.58
N ALA A 134 -9.66 -14.64 -0.87
CA ALA A 134 -9.30 -14.26 -2.22
C ALA A 134 -8.57 -15.40 -2.96
N GLU A 135 -7.66 -16.12 -2.29
CA GLU A 135 -6.97 -17.29 -2.86
C GLU A 135 -7.95 -18.38 -3.30
N LYS A 136 -8.97 -18.68 -2.47
CA LYS A 136 -10.01 -19.64 -2.81
C LYS A 136 -10.83 -19.17 -4.02
N VAL A 137 -11.16 -17.88 -4.08
CA VAL A 137 -11.93 -17.32 -5.20
C VAL A 137 -11.11 -17.35 -6.50
N ILE A 138 -9.82 -16.99 -6.44
CA ILE A 138 -8.92 -17.02 -7.61
C ILE A 138 -8.72 -18.46 -8.10
N SER A 139 -8.63 -19.45 -7.21
CA SER A 139 -8.33 -20.84 -7.56
C SER A 139 -9.55 -21.70 -7.97
N ASN A 140 -10.78 -21.23 -7.73
CA ASN A 140 -11.99 -22.02 -7.97
C ASN A 140 -13.00 -21.28 -8.85
N SER A 141 -13.14 -21.75 -10.10
CA SER A 141 -14.01 -21.15 -11.11
C SER A 141 -15.50 -21.16 -10.79
N LYS A 142 -15.93 -21.93 -9.77
CA LYS A 142 -17.31 -21.97 -9.30
C LYS A 142 -17.62 -20.91 -8.24
N MET A 143 -16.61 -20.23 -7.68
CA MET A 143 -16.84 -19.23 -6.65
C MET A 143 -17.38 -17.92 -7.22
N LYS A 144 -18.23 -17.26 -6.43
CA LYS A 144 -18.68 -15.91 -6.73
C LYS A 144 -17.47 -14.97 -6.86
N TYR A 145 -17.48 -14.12 -7.88
CA TYR A 145 -16.40 -13.17 -8.22
C TYR A 145 -15.12 -13.78 -8.80
N HIS A 146 -15.10 -15.09 -9.11
CA HIS A 146 -13.91 -15.72 -9.71
C HIS A 146 -13.43 -14.98 -10.97
N GLY A 147 -14.32 -14.69 -11.92
CA GLY A 147 -13.95 -14.03 -13.18
C GLY A 147 -13.19 -12.72 -12.97
N ASP A 148 -13.73 -11.85 -12.11
CA ASP A 148 -13.14 -10.54 -11.82
C ASP A 148 -11.77 -10.69 -11.13
N LEU A 149 -11.71 -11.46 -10.03
CA LEU A 149 -10.47 -11.62 -9.26
C LEU A 149 -9.39 -12.39 -10.02
N PHE A 150 -9.78 -13.37 -10.83
CA PHE A 150 -8.86 -14.09 -11.68
C PHE A 150 -8.28 -13.19 -12.77
N LEU A 151 -9.08 -12.29 -13.36
CA LEU A 151 -8.57 -11.29 -14.30
C LEU A 151 -7.60 -10.32 -13.61
N CYS A 152 -7.94 -9.78 -12.44
CA CYS A 152 -7.02 -8.96 -11.65
C CYS A 152 -5.68 -9.67 -11.40
N TYR A 153 -5.74 -10.94 -10.98
CA TYR A 153 -4.56 -11.77 -10.75
C TYR A 153 -3.74 -11.97 -12.04
N LEU A 154 -4.40 -12.28 -13.15
CA LEU A 154 -3.76 -12.53 -14.44
C LEU A 154 -2.99 -11.31 -14.92
N LEU A 155 -3.60 -10.13 -14.85
CA LEU A 155 -2.95 -8.86 -15.22
C LEU A 155 -1.78 -8.54 -14.27
N ALA A 156 -1.99 -8.67 -12.96
CA ALA A 156 -0.97 -8.38 -11.95
C ALA A 156 0.25 -9.33 -12.05
N ARG A 157 0.03 -10.59 -12.43
CA ARG A 157 1.10 -11.57 -12.69
C ARG A 157 2.00 -11.15 -13.85
N ASN A 158 1.43 -10.49 -14.87
CA ASN A 158 2.15 -10.18 -16.10
C ASN A 158 2.90 -8.83 -16.05
N LEU A 159 2.76 -8.05 -14.98
CA LEU A 159 3.37 -6.72 -14.83
C LEU A 159 4.91 -6.72 -14.93
N PHE A 160 5.55 -7.75 -14.39
CA PHE A 160 7.01 -7.85 -14.31
C PHE A 160 7.59 -9.03 -15.10
N ARG A 161 6.83 -9.59 -16.05
CA ARG A 161 7.37 -10.61 -16.96
C ARG A 161 8.31 -9.94 -17.97
N LYS A 162 9.58 -10.32 -17.98
CA LYS A 162 10.52 -10.01 -19.07
C LYS A 162 10.73 -11.29 -19.89
N GLY A 163 9.95 -11.45 -20.96
CA GLY A 163 9.97 -12.68 -21.76
C GLY A 163 9.42 -13.89 -20.98
N ASP A 164 10.11 -15.04 -21.06
CA ASP A 164 9.72 -16.30 -20.40
C ASP A 164 10.12 -16.39 -18.91
N GLN A 165 10.76 -15.35 -18.35
CA GLN A 165 11.17 -15.32 -16.94
C GLN A 165 10.27 -14.40 -16.12
N GLU A 166 9.80 -14.89 -14.97
CA GLU A 166 9.30 -14.04 -13.90
C GLU A 166 10.47 -13.22 -13.36
N CYS A 167 10.39 -11.89 -13.44
CA CYS A 167 11.25 -11.07 -12.59
C CYS A 167 10.71 -11.22 -11.17
N GLU A 168 11.39 -11.99 -10.33
CA GLU A 168 11.19 -11.90 -8.89
C GLU A 168 11.53 -10.47 -8.47
N LEU A 169 10.52 -9.73 -8.02
CA LEU A 169 10.77 -8.53 -7.24
C LEU A 169 11.63 -8.95 -6.05
N ASP A 170 12.71 -8.22 -5.79
CA ASP A 170 13.64 -8.55 -4.70
C ASP A 170 12.84 -8.81 -3.41
N PRO A 171 13.01 -9.97 -2.75
CA PRO A 171 12.41 -10.25 -1.45
C PRO A 171 12.68 -9.17 -0.39
N GLY A 172 13.69 -8.31 -0.55
CA GLY A 172 13.90 -7.12 0.27
C GLY A 172 12.80 -6.03 0.13
N ILE A 173 12.15 -5.93 -1.03
CA ILE A 173 10.92 -5.13 -1.23
C ILE A 173 9.73 -5.84 -0.59
N ILE A 174 9.61 -7.15 -0.81
CA ILE A 174 8.52 -8.01 -0.33
C ILE A 174 8.55 -8.14 1.20
N GLY A 175 9.75 -8.19 1.79
CA GLY A 175 10.01 -8.38 3.22
C GLY A 175 9.83 -7.12 4.07
N LEU A 176 9.64 -5.95 3.45
CA LEU A 176 9.24 -4.72 4.13
C LEU A 176 7.71 -4.55 4.21
N GLU A 177 6.95 -5.23 3.35
CA GLU A 177 5.47 -5.24 3.41
C GLU A 177 4.90 -6.49 4.08
N MET A 178 5.68 -7.57 4.21
CA MET A 178 5.25 -8.82 4.83
C MET A 178 6.16 -9.19 6.02
N GLN A 179 5.92 -8.60 7.19
CA GLN A 179 6.36 -9.22 8.44
C GLN A 179 5.47 -10.43 8.75
N GLY A 180 5.80 -11.59 8.20
CA GLY A 180 5.11 -12.84 8.50
C GLY A 180 5.62 -13.99 7.65
N GLY A 181 6.34 -14.92 8.26
CA GLY A 181 6.79 -16.16 7.62
C GLY A 181 5.63 -16.84 6.89
N TYR A 182 5.84 -17.12 5.61
CA TYR A 182 4.74 -17.39 4.71
C TYR A 182 4.57 -18.90 4.46
N ASN A 183 3.35 -19.40 4.68
CA ASN A 183 2.94 -20.77 4.41
C ASN A 183 1.49 -20.75 3.86
N GLY A 184 1.30 -20.47 2.54
CA GLY A 184 0.11 -20.98 1.80
C GLY A 184 -0.91 -20.05 1.09
N SER A 185 -0.60 -18.89 0.52
CA SER A 185 -1.56 -18.09 -0.29
C SER A 185 -0.96 -17.22 -1.43
N HIS A 186 -0.45 -17.81 -2.54
CA HIS A 186 0.56 -17.11 -3.37
C HIS A 186 -0.04 -16.09 -4.32
N ARG A 187 -1.28 -16.32 -4.79
CA ARG A 187 -1.88 -15.52 -5.85
C ARG A 187 -2.46 -14.23 -5.32
N ALA A 188 -3.16 -14.29 -4.19
CA ALA A 188 -3.78 -13.11 -3.59
C ALA A 188 -2.72 -12.09 -3.11
N HIS A 189 -1.66 -12.55 -2.44
CA HIS A 189 -0.56 -11.67 -2.03
C HIS A 189 0.18 -11.08 -3.23
N MET A 190 0.50 -11.89 -4.25
CA MET A 190 1.15 -11.40 -5.47
C MET A 190 0.28 -10.38 -6.21
N LEU A 191 -1.03 -10.61 -6.31
CA LEU A 191 -1.98 -9.67 -6.93
C LEU A 191 -1.89 -8.31 -6.26
N VAL A 192 -2.06 -8.25 -4.93
CA VAL A 192 -2.05 -6.98 -4.19
C VAL A 192 -0.67 -6.33 -4.29
N ASN A 193 0.40 -7.08 -3.98
CA ASN A 193 1.77 -6.57 -3.99
C ASN A 193 2.15 -5.98 -5.35
N ASN A 194 1.94 -6.71 -6.45
CA ASN A 194 2.34 -6.22 -7.77
C ASN A 194 1.52 -5.00 -8.20
N ALA A 195 0.23 -4.97 -7.88
CA ALA A 195 -0.63 -3.81 -8.16
C ALA A 195 -0.16 -2.57 -7.37
N MET A 196 0.15 -2.71 -6.08
CA MET A 196 0.63 -1.59 -5.25
C MET A 196 2.00 -1.08 -5.70
N VAL A 197 2.94 -1.98 -6.04
CA VAL A 197 4.25 -1.60 -6.57
C VAL A 197 4.10 -0.81 -7.87
N LEU A 198 3.21 -1.25 -8.77
CA LEU A 198 2.95 -0.54 -10.02
C LEU A 198 2.40 0.87 -9.78
N VAL A 199 1.45 1.03 -8.84
CA VAL A 199 0.93 2.34 -8.43
C VAL A 199 2.05 3.23 -7.90
N ASN A 200 2.88 2.72 -6.99
CA ASN A 200 3.96 3.48 -6.38
C ASN A 200 5.03 3.93 -7.38
N ILE A 201 5.42 3.07 -8.34
CA ILE A 201 6.36 3.45 -9.42
C ILE A 201 5.75 4.52 -10.32
N SER A 202 4.47 4.35 -10.66
CA SER A 202 3.77 5.27 -11.57
C SER A 202 3.55 6.63 -10.94
N PHE A 203 3.18 6.65 -9.65
CA PHE A 203 3.08 7.87 -8.86
C PHE A 203 4.43 8.59 -8.77
N ALA A 204 5.51 7.88 -8.46
CA ALA A 204 6.85 8.47 -8.37
C ALA A 204 7.31 9.09 -9.70
N SER A 205 7.04 8.39 -10.81
CA SER A 205 7.37 8.87 -12.15
C SER A 205 6.55 10.12 -12.49
N PHE A 206 5.24 10.09 -12.24
CA PHE A 206 4.33 11.22 -12.45
C PHE A 206 4.75 12.46 -11.64
N CYS A 207 5.06 12.30 -10.35
CA CYS A 207 5.54 13.41 -9.53
C CYS A 207 6.82 14.04 -10.09
N THR A 208 7.74 13.21 -10.56
CA THR A 208 9.02 13.67 -11.11
C THR A 208 8.82 14.41 -12.44
N GLU A 209 7.97 13.91 -13.32
CA GLU A 209 7.66 14.53 -14.62
C GLU A 209 6.92 15.87 -14.48
N HIS A 210 6.06 15.98 -13.46
CA HIS A 210 5.20 17.15 -13.26
C HIS A 210 5.69 18.12 -12.16
N GLY A 211 6.85 17.86 -11.55
CA GLY A 211 7.41 18.70 -10.49
C GLY A 211 6.56 18.75 -9.22
N ILE A 212 5.86 17.66 -8.88
CA ILE A 212 5.08 17.53 -7.66
C ILE A 212 6.04 17.09 -6.53
N PRO A 213 6.19 17.87 -5.45
CA PRO A 213 7.00 17.44 -4.31
C PRO A 213 6.44 16.15 -3.72
N ALA A 214 7.28 15.15 -3.53
CA ALA A 214 6.88 13.84 -3.03
C ALA A 214 7.96 13.23 -2.13
N ILE A 215 7.54 12.35 -1.22
CA ILE A 215 8.43 11.55 -0.40
C ILE A 215 8.73 10.24 -1.14
N TYR A 216 9.98 10.10 -1.57
CA TYR A 216 10.51 8.93 -2.26
C TYR A 216 11.05 7.90 -1.26
N ARG A 217 11.29 6.68 -1.75
CA ARG A 217 11.87 5.59 -0.98
C ARG A 217 12.98 4.93 -1.79
N LYS A 218 14.21 5.03 -1.28
CA LYS A 218 15.42 4.49 -1.90
C LYS A 218 15.81 3.16 -1.28
N TYR A 219 16.42 2.32 -2.10
CA TYR A 219 17.14 1.13 -1.69
C TYR A 219 18.22 0.88 -2.72
N ARG A 220 19.44 0.62 -2.25
CA ARG A 220 20.53 0.15 -3.11
C ARG A 220 20.92 -1.26 -2.73
N GLN A 221 21.37 -2.04 -3.72
CA GLN A 221 21.91 -3.36 -3.45
C GLN A 221 23.08 -3.26 -2.46
N GLY A 222 23.00 -3.99 -1.35
CA GLY A 222 23.96 -3.91 -0.24
C GLY A 222 23.51 -3.01 0.92
N ASP A 223 22.47 -2.19 0.74
CA ASP A 223 21.81 -1.54 1.86
C ASP A 223 21.13 -2.58 2.74
N ALA A 224 21.21 -2.40 4.06
CA ALA A 224 20.50 -3.26 5.00
C ALA A 224 18.97 -3.11 4.88
N TYR A 225 18.49 -1.92 4.51
CA TYR A 225 17.07 -1.57 4.45
C TYR A 225 16.82 -0.45 3.42
N ALA A 226 15.55 -0.27 3.05
CA ALA A 226 15.12 0.93 2.33
C ALA A 226 14.96 2.13 3.28
N TYR A 227 15.08 3.35 2.73
CA TYR A 227 15.01 4.62 3.45
C TYR A 227 14.15 5.64 2.71
N TYR A 228 13.51 6.55 3.43
CA TYR A 228 12.84 7.71 2.84
C TYR A 228 13.85 8.71 2.27
N CYS A 229 13.47 9.43 1.21
CA CYS A 229 14.26 10.47 0.56
C CYS A 229 13.34 11.59 0.06
N ALA A 230 13.83 12.84 0.08
CA ALA A 230 13.10 14.00 -0.42
C ALA A 230 13.25 14.18 -1.94
N GLU A 231 14.28 13.55 -2.52
CA GLU A 231 14.61 13.69 -3.95
C GLU A 231 14.25 12.44 -4.74
N PRO A 232 13.87 12.59 -6.03
CA PRO A 232 13.66 11.46 -6.92
C PRO A 232 14.88 10.56 -6.98
N THR A 233 14.68 9.26 -6.75
CA THR A 233 15.79 8.32 -6.61
C THR A 233 15.38 6.91 -7.01
N ILE A 234 16.31 6.21 -7.66
CA ILE A 234 16.08 4.84 -8.14
C ILE A 234 16.13 3.89 -6.94
N HIS A 235 15.16 2.99 -6.89
CA HIS A 235 15.12 1.88 -5.96
C HIS A 235 15.54 0.60 -6.69
N ASP A 236 16.71 0.05 -6.35
CA ASP A 236 17.37 -1.02 -7.11
C ASP A 236 16.48 -2.26 -7.29
N GLY A 237 15.71 -2.65 -6.27
CA GLY A 237 14.82 -3.80 -6.36
C GLY A 237 13.65 -3.67 -7.36
N VAL A 238 13.30 -2.45 -7.80
CA VAL A 238 12.31 -2.21 -8.88
C VAL A 238 12.94 -1.60 -10.14
N GLY A 239 14.15 -1.07 -10.06
CA GLY A 239 14.86 -0.44 -11.18
C GLY A 239 14.21 0.86 -11.68
N SER A 240 13.46 1.57 -10.84
CA SER A 240 12.76 2.82 -11.18
C SER A 240 12.66 3.77 -9.99
N PHE A 241 12.14 4.98 -10.21
CA PHE A 241 11.73 5.86 -9.11
C PHE A 241 10.62 5.18 -8.30
N TYR A 242 10.69 5.33 -6.97
CA TYR A 242 9.73 4.70 -6.08
C TYR A 242 9.31 5.66 -4.96
N ALA A 243 8.00 5.83 -4.79
CA ALA A 243 7.38 6.67 -3.77
C ALA A 243 6.10 5.99 -3.30
N GLN A 244 5.81 6.08 -2.00
CA GLN A 244 4.69 5.37 -1.41
C GLN A 244 3.43 6.25 -1.40
N ILE A 245 2.34 5.74 -1.97
CA ILE A 245 1.04 6.40 -1.93
C ILE A 245 -0.11 5.45 -1.55
N THR A 246 0.09 4.14 -1.64
CA THR A 246 -0.96 3.13 -1.55
C THR A 246 -1.51 2.89 -0.15
N SER A 247 -1.07 3.61 0.89
CA SER A 247 -1.47 3.33 2.27
C SER A 247 -1.61 4.56 3.19
N PRO A 248 -2.40 5.56 2.81
CA PRO A 248 -2.50 6.84 3.52
C PRO A 248 -3.17 6.76 4.90
N LEU A 249 -3.91 5.70 5.23
CA LEU A 249 -4.51 5.53 6.56
C LEU A 249 -3.51 5.00 7.60
N ARG A 250 -2.40 4.39 7.14
CA ARG A 250 -1.39 3.75 8.00
C ARG A 250 0.04 4.26 7.80
N ARG A 251 0.31 5.12 6.81
CA ARG A 251 1.61 5.76 6.58
C ARG A 251 1.46 7.27 6.36
N ARG A 252 2.20 8.06 7.12
CA ARG A 252 2.18 9.53 7.05
C ARG A 252 2.76 10.04 5.74
N SER A 253 3.78 9.37 5.21
CA SER A 253 4.36 9.66 3.89
C SER A 253 3.30 9.65 2.79
N ASP A 254 2.47 8.61 2.78
CA ASP A 254 1.42 8.41 1.79
C ASP A 254 0.31 9.47 1.94
N LEU A 255 -0.04 9.84 3.17
CA LEU A 255 -0.98 10.93 3.43
C LEU A 255 -0.46 12.28 2.91
N MET A 256 0.83 12.59 3.13
CA MET A 256 1.46 13.81 2.59
C MET A 256 1.50 13.79 1.06
N ASN A 257 1.89 12.65 0.47
CA ASN A 257 1.90 12.44 -0.97
C ASN A 257 0.49 12.59 -1.60
N CYS A 258 -0.55 12.03 -0.96
CA CYS A 258 -1.95 12.18 -1.39
C CYS A 258 -2.39 13.65 -1.42
N ARG A 259 -1.97 14.47 -0.45
CA ARG A 259 -2.33 15.90 -0.39
C ARG A 259 -1.68 16.72 -1.49
N ASN A 260 -0.42 16.44 -1.79
CA ASN A 260 0.26 17.10 -2.92
C ASN A 260 -0.34 16.66 -4.25
N LEU A 261 -0.71 15.38 -4.41
CA LEU A 261 -1.41 14.89 -5.60
C LEU A 261 -2.79 15.54 -5.79
N ASP A 262 -3.59 15.67 -4.72
CA ASP A 262 -4.88 16.37 -4.77
C ASP A 262 -4.72 17.86 -5.13
N SER A 263 -3.69 18.51 -4.58
CA SER A 263 -3.40 19.92 -4.88
C SER A 263 -2.99 20.12 -6.33
N TYR A 264 -2.23 19.18 -6.89
CA TYR A 264 -1.92 19.12 -8.32
C TYR A 264 -3.22 19.05 -9.15
N PHE A 265 -4.13 18.11 -8.85
CA PHE A 265 -5.39 17.99 -9.57
C PHE A 265 -6.29 19.23 -9.45
N LYS A 266 -6.20 19.95 -8.34
CA LYS A 266 -6.95 21.19 -8.11
C LYS A 266 -6.28 22.44 -8.69
N GLY A 267 -5.03 22.34 -9.14
CA GLY A 267 -4.25 23.48 -9.62
C GLY A 267 -3.99 24.52 -8.53
N VAL A 268 -3.77 24.08 -7.28
CA VAL A 268 -3.49 24.94 -6.13
C VAL A 268 -2.09 24.66 -5.57
N GLU A 269 -1.61 25.53 -4.68
CA GLU A 269 -0.31 25.38 -4.03
C GLU A 269 -0.20 24.06 -3.25
N PHE A 270 0.99 23.46 -3.30
CA PHE A 270 1.27 22.22 -2.57
C PHE A 270 1.35 22.50 -1.06
N PRO A 271 0.55 21.81 -0.24
CA PRO A 271 0.58 22.01 1.21
C PRO A 271 1.88 21.53 1.84
N HIS A 272 2.57 20.56 1.21
CA HIS A 272 3.83 20.01 1.70
C HIS A 272 4.95 20.35 0.72
N GLY A 273 5.67 21.43 1.01
CA GLY A 273 6.83 21.86 0.23
C GLY A 273 8.10 21.06 0.55
N GLN A 274 9.17 21.34 -0.22
CA GLN A 274 10.44 20.63 -0.12
C GLN A 274 11.02 20.61 1.31
N HIS A 275 11.00 21.75 2.00
CA HIS A 275 11.55 21.86 3.35
C HIS A 275 10.82 20.96 4.36
N GLU A 276 9.49 20.92 4.33
CA GLU A 276 8.69 20.06 5.22
C GLU A 276 8.92 18.57 4.90
N ILE A 277 9.06 18.24 3.60
CA ILE A 277 9.39 16.88 3.16
C ILE A 277 10.75 16.44 3.69
N GLU A 278 11.78 17.30 3.61
CA GLU A 278 13.11 17.02 4.14
C GLU A 278 13.10 16.78 5.66
N GLU A 279 12.39 17.64 6.42
CA GLU A 279 12.22 17.46 7.86
C GLU A 279 11.52 16.13 8.19
N PHE A 280 10.45 15.80 7.47
CA PHE A 280 9.74 14.53 7.63
C PHE A 280 10.66 13.34 7.35
N VAL A 281 11.41 13.36 6.25
CA VAL A 281 12.33 12.28 5.85
C VAL A 281 13.37 12.01 6.94
N LEU A 282 13.96 13.06 7.52
CA LEU A 282 14.91 12.93 8.62
C LEU A 282 14.28 12.28 9.85
N ARG A 283 13.08 12.72 10.23
CA ARG A 283 12.35 12.19 11.38
C ARG A 283 11.92 10.73 11.17
N ALA A 284 11.39 10.41 10.01
CA ALA A 284 10.88 9.09 9.67
C ALA A 284 12.00 8.05 9.61
N ASN A 285 13.14 8.38 8.99
CA ASN A 285 14.30 7.48 8.96
C ASN A 285 14.88 7.26 10.37
N ARG A 286 14.99 8.31 11.19
CA ARG A 286 15.46 8.17 12.58
C ARG A 286 14.54 7.26 13.40
N LYS A 287 13.23 7.45 13.31
CA LYS A 287 12.26 6.57 13.99
C LYS A 287 12.43 5.11 13.55
N ALA A 288 12.57 4.88 12.25
CA ALA A 288 12.77 3.53 11.72
C ALA A 288 14.06 2.88 12.24
N GLU A 289 15.15 3.65 12.38
CA GLU A 289 16.39 3.19 12.99
C GLU A 289 16.21 2.84 14.48
N ASP A 290 15.52 3.68 15.25
CA ASP A 290 15.25 3.47 16.67
C ASP A 290 14.38 2.22 16.89
N ASP A 291 13.32 2.04 16.10
CA ASP A 291 12.43 0.87 16.19
C ASP A 291 13.18 -0.43 15.85
N ARG A 292 14.10 -0.39 14.88
CA ARG A 292 14.97 -1.53 14.54
C ARG A 292 15.96 -1.83 15.66
N ALA A 293 16.61 -0.82 16.23
CA ALA A 293 17.53 -0.98 17.35
C ALA A 293 16.82 -1.58 18.58
N PHE A 294 15.62 -1.10 18.90
CA PHE A 294 14.77 -1.64 19.95
C PHE A 294 14.40 -3.10 19.68
N SER A 295 13.96 -3.43 18.47
CA SER A 295 13.61 -4.80 18.08
C SER A 295 14.80 -5.76 18.17
N ALA A 296 15.99 -5.33 17.71
CA ALA A 296 17.22 -6.07 17.85
C ALA A 296 17.53 -6.32 19.33
N SER A 297 17.55 -5.30 20.18
CA SER A 297 17.82 -5.47 21.63
C SER A 297 16.85 -6.45 22.32
N ASN A 298 15.59 -6.50 21.89
CA ASN A 298 14.58 -7.39 22.46
C ASN A 298 14.66 -8.84 21.91
N SER A 299 15.20 -9.04 20.72
CA SER A 299 15.53 -10.39 20.24
C SER A 299 16.67 -11.04 21.03
N TRP A 300 17.64 -10.23 21.50
CA TRP A 300 18.74 -10.71 22.37
C TRP A 300 18.26 -11.07 23.77
N THR A 301 17.30 -10.34 24.36
CA THR A 301 16.76 -10.65 25.69
C THR A 301 15.83 -11.88 25.69
N LYS A 302 15.20 -12.22 24.56
CA LYS A 302 14.45 -13.48 24.41
C LYS A 302 15.36 -14.71 24.19
N GLY A 303 16.67 -14.52 24.01
CA GLY A 303 17.66 -15.59 23.83
C GLY A 303 18.22 -16.20 25.12
N SER A 304 18.01 -15.57 26.27
CA SER A 304 18.43 -16.10 27.58
C SER A 304 17.28 -16.89 28.20
N SER A 305 17.23 -18.19 27.93
CA SER A 305 16.40 -19.11 28.71
C SER A 305 16.73 -18.95 30.21
N PRO A 306 15.76 -18.73 31.11
CA PRO A 306 16.04 -18.85 32.53
C PRO A 306 16.41 -20.32 32.80
N LEU A 307 17.54 -20.51 33.47
CA LEU A 307 18.07 -21.78 33.94
C LEU A 307 16.93 -22.71 34.41
N LYS A 308 16.73 -23.82 33.70
CA LYS A 308 15.90 -24.94 34.18
C LYS A 308 16.52 -25.47 35.47
N VAL A 309 15.96 -25.08 36.61
CA VAL A 309 16.18 -25.82 37.87
C VAL A 309 15.38 -27.12 37.75
N SER A 310 16.11 -28.23 37.59
CA SER A 310 15.56 -29.58 37.49
C SER A 310 15.03 -30.06 38.84
N PHE A 311 13.71 -30.21 38.98
CA PHE A 311 13.06 -30.95 40.06
C PHE A 311 13.22 -32.47 39.87
N ALA A 312 14.45 -32.96 40.04
CA ALA A 312 14.75 -34.40 40.01
C ALA A 312 15.61 -34.78 41.22
N SER A 313 15.05 -34.65 42.43
CA SER A 313 15.64 -35.26 43.65
C SER A 313 14.63 -35.47 44.79
N LEU A 314 13.37 -35.78 44.50
CA LEU A 314 12.33 -36.02 45.52
C LEU A 314 11.54 -37.32 45.35
N LEU A 315 12.22 -38.37 44.85
CA LEU A 315 11.81 -39.76 45.02
C LEU A 315 13.04 -40.60 45.34
N ASN A 316 13.49 -40.45 46.58
CA ASN A 316 14.28 -41.44 47.33
C ASN A 316 14.23 -41.04 48.81
N ARG A 317 13.12 -41.41 49.46
CA ARG A 317 12.97 -41.82 50.87
C ARG A 317 11.53 -42.24 51.11
#